data_AF-A0AAV5K1X9-F1
#
_entry.id   AF-A0AAV5K1X9-F1
#
_cell.length_a   1.000
_cell.length_b   1.000
_cell.length_c   1.000
_cell.angle_alpha   90.00
_cell.angle_beta   90.00
_cell.angle_gamma   90.00
#
_symmetry.space_group_name_H-M   'P 1'
#
loop_
_entity.id
_entity.type
_entity.pdbx_description
1 polymer ?
#
loop_
_entity_poly.entity_id
_entity_poly.type
_entity_poly.pdbx_seq_one_letter_code
_entity_poly.pdbx_strand_id
1 'polypeptide(L)'
;MELSLSSIQALVKEIKEEMFLNIDPYSFVSPSAYDTAWLAMVPDPQEPGQPMFKGCLDWVLNNQREEGFWGECDGHGMPTIESLPATLACVVALKKWNAGTKEVERGLEFVDGNTEKLLGDDHFPRWFAIIFPGMIDLAHEVGLELAFPKQLGLSMNIYSERQSILETEELVGEQYPPLLSYLEVLTPADDNLIKESLTKHLSLDGSLFHSPAATARAFMATRERESA
;
A
#
# COMPACT_ATOMS: atom_id res chain seq x y z
N MET A 1 -28.94 -6.15 28.69
CA MET A 1 -29.02 -7.63 28.72
C MET A 1 -27.79 -8.11 29.47
N GLU A 2 -27.93 -8.53 30.73
CA GLU A 2 -26.79 -9.04 31.51
C GLU A 2 -26.40 -10.42 30.96
N LEU A 3 -25.12 -10.60 30.62
CA LEU A 3 -24.60 -11.90 30.20
C LEU A 3 -24.59 -12.85 31.41
N SER A 4 -25.13 -14.06 31.24
CA SER A 4 -25.08 -15.07 32.30
C SER A 4 -23.65 -15.55 32.52
N LEU A 5 -23.35 -15.99 33.75
CA LEU A 5 -22.05 -16.55 34.12
C LEU A 5 -21.63 -17.71 33.19
N SER A 6 -22.60 -18.52 32.74
CA SER A 6 -22.37 -19.60 31.78
C SER A 6 -21.94 -19.11 30.40
N SER A 7 -22.53 -18.02 29.90
CA SER A 7 -22.13 -17.42 28.63
C SER A 7 -20.74 -16.79 28.71
N ILE A 8 -20.41 -16.16 29.84
CA ILE A 8 -19.06 -15.62 30.08
C ILE A 8 -18.04 -16.77 30.11
N GLN A 9 -18.34 -17.88 30.77
CA GLN A 9 -17.45 -19.04 30.83
C GLN A 9 -17.25 -19.69 29.45
N ALA A 10 -18.30 -19.75 28.62
CA ALA A 10 -18.20 -20.25 27.26
C ALA A 10 -17.29 -19.36 26.39
N LEU A 11 -17.49 -18.04 26.41
CA LEU A 11 -16.65 -17.08 25.68
C LEU A 11 -15.19 -17.12 26.14
N VAL A 12 -14.94 -17.21 27.45
CA VAL A 12 -13.57 -17.34 27.99
C VAL A 12 -12.91 -18.62 27.53
N LYS A 13 -13.68 -19.72 27.41
CA LYS A 13 -13.16 -20.99 26.91
C LYS A 13 -12.81 -20.87 25.42
N GLU A 14 -13.68 -20.27 24.62
CA GLU A 14 -13.48 -20.03 23.18
C GLU A 14 -12.24 -19.17 22.92
N ILE A 15 -12.09 -18.03 23.62
CA ILE A 15 -10.90 -17.18 23.51
C ILE A 15 -9.64 -17.95 23.87
N LYS A 16 -9.66 -18.77 24.93
CA LYS A 16 -8.50 -19.59 25.30
C LYS A 16 -8.19 -20.64 24.22
N GLU A 17 -9.20 -21.28 23.66
CA GLU A 17 -9.00 -22.23 22.58
C GLU A 17 -8.37 -21.52 21.38
N GLU A 18 -8.93 -20.40 20.91
CA GLU A 18 -8.39 -19.63 19.78
C GLU A 18 -6.96 -19.11 20.02
N MET A 19 -6.68 -18.56 21.21
CA MET A 19 -5.37 -17.98 21.54
C MET A 19 -4.26 -19.02 21.77
N PHE A 20 -4.61 -20.26 22.15
CA PHE A 20 -3.64 -21.31 22.49
C PHE A 20 -3.60 -22.47 21.50
N LEU A 21 -4.30 -22.36 20.36
CA LEU A 21 -4.06 -23.25 19.24
C LEU A 21 -2.63 -23.00 18.70
N ASN A 22 -1.95 -24.07 18.27
CA ASN A 22 -0.69 -23.99 17.52
C ASN A 22 -0.94 -23.47 16.09
N ILE A 23 -1.61 -22.33 15.99
CA ILE A 23 -1.87 -21.62 14.75
C ILE A 23 -0.70 -20.67 14.51
N ASP A 24 -0.25 -20.61 13.27
CA ASP A 24 0.71 -19.60 12.85
C ASP A 24 0.08 -18.21 13.10
N PRO A 25 0.64 -17.36 13.99
CA PRO A 25 0.08 -16.06 14.28
C PRO A 25 -0.05 -15.16 13.04
N TYR A 26 0.72 -15.42 11.97
CA TYR A 26 0.60 -14.70 10.70
C TYR A 26 -0.65 -15.05 9.91
N SER A 27 -1.33 -16.16 10.21
CA SER A 27 -2.60 -16.54 9.58
C SER A 27 -3.79 -15.67 9.99
N PHE A 28 -3.63 -14.86 11.05
CA PHE A 28 -4.63 -13.87 11.47
C PHE A 28 -4.48 -12.51 10.79
N VAL A 29 -3.43 -12.32 9.98
CA VAL A 29 -3.18 -11.07 9.27
C VAL A 29 -3.81 -11.15 7.88
N SER A 30 -4.70 -10.22 7.56
CA SER A 30 -5.28 -10.10 6.23
C SER A 30 -4.19 -9.78 5.19
N PRO A 31 -4.24 -10.36 3.98
CA PRO A 31 -3.33 -9.98 2.91
C PRO A 31 -3.47 -8.50 2.53
N SER A 32 -2.36 -7.76 2.54
CA SER A 32 -2.32 -6.40 2.02
C SER A 32 -2.10 -6.42 0.51
N ALA A 33 -3.11 -5.98 -0.27
CA ALA A 33 -2.98 -5.87 -1.72
C ALA A 33 -1.91 -4.84 -2.12
N TYR A 34 -1.80 -3.74 -1.37
CA TYR A 34 -0.81 -2.69 -1.58
C TYR A 34 0.62 -3.24 -1.44
N ASP A 35 0.92 -3.91 -0.33
CA ASP A 35 2.24 -4.50 -0.09
C ASP A 35 2.56 -5.63 -1.07
N THR A 36 1.56 -6.47 -1.38
CA THR A 36 1.72 -7.55 -2.35
C THR A 36 2.06 -7.01 -3.74
N ALA A 37 1.45 -5.90 -4.15
CA ALA A 37 1.78 -5.24 -5.40
C ALA A 37 3.20 -4.65 -5.41
N TRP A 38 3.66 -4.05 -4.31
CA TRP A 38 5.04 -3.58 -4.18
C TRP A 38 6.06 -4.71 -4.28
N LEU A 39 5.79 -5.85 -3.66
CA LEU A 39 6.61 -7.06 -3.82
C LEU A 39 6.57 -7.59 -5.26
N ALA A 40 5.40 -7.57 -5.91
CA ALA A 40 5.27 -7.99 -7.30
C ALA A 40 6.09 -7.13 -8.25
N MET A 41 6.41 -5.87 -7.92
CA MET A 41 7.24 -4.99 -8.75
C MET A 41 8.74 -5.29 -8.69
N VAL A 42 9.21 -6.12 -7.75
CA VAL A 42 10.64 -6.41 -7.59
C VAL A 42 11.15 -7.26 -8.77
N PRO A 43 12.14 -6.79 -9.56
CA PRO A 43 12.67 -7.55 -10.69
C PRO A 43 13.58 -8.69 -10.23
N ASP A 44 13.55 -9.80 -10.97
CA ASP A 44 14.44 -10.93 -10.71
C ASP A 44 15.92 -10.52 -10.91
N PRO A 45 16.81 -10.89 -9.96
CA PRO A 45 18.23 -10.59 -10.05
C PRO A 45 18.97 -11.06 -11.29
N GLN A 46 18.56 -12.20 -11.83
CA GLN A 46 19.20 -12.88 -12.96
C GLN A 46 18.43 -12.62 -14.26
N GLU A 47 17.11 -12.40 -14.16
CA GLU A 47 16.22 -12.17 -15.28
C GLU A 47 15.35 -10.91 -15.08
N PRO A 48 15.90 -9.69 -15.24
CA PRO A 48 15.17 -8.44 -14.91
C PRO A 48 13.84 -8.22 -15.66
N GLY A 49 13.59 -8.99 -16.72
CA GLY A 49 12.34 -8.99 -17.48
C GLY A 49 11.17 -9.73 -16.81
N GLN A 50 11.37 -10.33 -15.64
CA GLN A 50 10.31 -10.99 -14.87
C GLN A 50 10.34 -10.62 -13.38
N PRO A 51 9.22 -10.77 -12.65
CA PRO A 51 9.19 -10.52 -11.22
C PRO A 51 9.98 -11.60 -10.46
N MET A 52 10.73 -11.16 -9.44
CA MET A 52 11.38 -12.04 -8.46
C MET A 52 10.33 -12.88 -7.70
N PHE A 53 9.22 -12.24 -7.32
CA PHE A 53 8.12 -12.86 -6.58
C PHE A 53 6.90 -13.10 -7.47
N LYS A 54 6.99 -14.09 -8.37
CA LYS A 54 5.91 -14.46 -9.31
C LYS A 54 4.56 -14.68 -8.63
N GLY A 55 4.55 -15.33 -7.48
CA GLY A 55 3.33 -15.57 -6.69
C GLY A 55 2.62 -14.28 -6.26
N CYS A 56 3.33 -13.18 -6.03
CA CYS A 56 2.72 -11.88 -5.74
C CYS A 56 2.01 -11.31 -6.96
N LEU A 57 2.62 -11.41 -8.15
CA LEU A 57 1.99 -10.97 -9.40
C LEU A 57 0.75 -11.83 -9.71
N ASP A 58 0.85 -13.15 -9.55
CA ASP A 58 -0.29 -14.07 -9.71
C ASP A 58 -1.40 -13.75 -8.71
N TRP A 59 -1.06 -13.42 -7.46
CA TRP A 59 -2.05 -13.00 -6.49
C TRP A 59 -2.76 -11.72 -6.92
N VAL A 60 -2.02 -10.70 -7.38
CA VAL A 60 -2.63 -9.45 -7.87
C VAL A 60 -3.60 -9.74 -9.03
N LEU A 61 -3.21 -10.55 -10.01
CA LEU A 61 -4.07 -10.92 -11.15
C LEU A 61 -5.38 -11.59 -10.72
N ASN A 62 -5.34 -12.43 -9.69
CA ASN A 62 -6.46 -13.30 -9.33
C ASN A 62 -7.33 -12.77 -8.17
N ASN A 63 -6.98 -11.63 -7.57
CA ASN A 63 -7.68 -11.08 -6.39
C ASN A 63 -8.29 -9.69 -6.62
N GLN A 64 -8.51 -9.28 -7.89
CA GLN A 64 -9.31 -8.09 -8.18
C GLN A 64 -10.78 -8.36 -7.84
N ARG A 65 -11.44 -7.41 -7.18
CA ARG A 65 -12.87 -7.51 -6.86
C ARG A 65 -13.73 -7.29 -8.11
N GLU A 66 -15.02 -7.63 -8.01
CA GLU A 66 -15.98 -7.51 -9.11
C GLU A 66 -16.14 -6.04 -9.56
N GLU A 67 -16.01 -5.10 -8.63
CA GLU A 67 -16.10 -3.66 -8.87
C GLU A 67 -14.78 -3.06 -9.39
N GLY A 68 -13.74 -3.87 -9.61
CA GLY A 68 -12.49 -3.45 -10.26
C GLY A 68 -11.38 -2.98 -9.32
N PHE A 69 -11.60 -2.96 -8.00
CA PHE A 69 -10.58 -2.55 -7.03
C PHE A 69 -9.84 -3.70 -6.35
N TRP A 70 -8.73 -3.35 -5.72
CA TRP A 70 -8.05 -4.17 -4.74
C TRP A 70 -8.05 -3.48 -3.38
N GLY A 71 -7.88 -4.28 -2.32
CA GLY A 71 -7.82 -3.82 -0.94
C GLY A 71 -9.05 -4.18 -0.12
N GLU A 72 -9.09 -3.62 1.08
CA GLU A 72 -10.12 -3.90 2.08
C GLU A 72 -11.48 -3.32 1.70
N CYS A 73 -12.52 -3.94 2.25
CA CYS A 73 -13.88 -3.45 2.17
C CYS A 73 -14.42 -3.15 3.56
N ASP A 74 -15.43 -2.29 3.62
CA ASP A 74 -16.21 -2.15 4.84
C ASP A 74 -17.09 -3.41 5.10
N GLY A 75 -17.82 -3.40 6.22
CA GLY A 75 -18.72 -4.51 6.59
C GLY A 75 -19.87 -4.76 5.61
N HIS A 76 -20.06 -3.91 4.60
CA HIS A 76 -21.04 -4.05 3.53
C HIS A 76 -20.42 -4.48 2.20
N GLY A 77 -19.11 -4.73 2.16
CA GLY A 77 -18.40 -5.07 0.93
C GLY A 77 -18.09 -3.86 0.04
N MET A 78 -18.26 -2.64 0.55
CA MET A 78 -18.00 -1.43 -0.22
C MET A 78 -16.51 -1.04 -0.14
N PRO A 79 -15.94 -0.46 -1.20
CA PRO A 79 -14.57 0.05 -1.17
C PRO A 79 -14.42 1.14 -0.11
N THR A 80 -13.24 1.18 0.51
CA THR A 80 -12.83 2.22 1.45
C THR A 80 -11.81 3.14 0.79
N ILE A 81 -11.40 4.19 1.50
CA ILE A 81 -10.34 5.09 1.03
C ILE A 81 -9.01 4.35 0.78
N GLU A 82 -8.75 3.25 1.49
CA GLU A 82 -7.57 2.38 1.31
C GLU A 82 -7.56 1.65 -0.03
N SER A 83 -8.74 1.44 -0.64
CA SER A 83 -8.87 0.77 -1.93
C SER A 83 -8.23 1.57 -3.07
N LEU A 84 -8.14 2.90 -2.96
CA LEU A 84 -7.54 3.76 -3.98
C LEU A 84 -6.03 3.50 -4.17
N PRO A 85 -5.17 3.67 -3.15
CA PRO A 85 -3.74 3.42 -3.29
C PRO A 85 -3.43 1.94 -3.51
N ALA A 86 -4.18 1.02 -2.92
CA ALA A 86 -4.03 -0.41 -3.17
C ALA A 86 -4.29 -0.75 -4.64
N THR A 87 -5.36 -0.21 -5.23
CA THR A 87 -5.68 -0.41 -6.64
C THR A 87 -4.61 0.20 -7.55
N LEU A 88 -4.14 1.42 -7.27
CA LEU A 88 -3.05 2.02 -8.04
C LEU A 88 -1.78 1.18 -7.98
N ALA A 89 -1.41 0.66 -6.80
CA ALA A 89 -0.23 -0.19 -6.66
C ALA A 89 -0.37 -1.47 -7.49
N CYS A 90 -1.52 -2.14 -7.43
CA CYS A 90 -1.81 -3.32 -8.25
C CYS A 90 -1.75 -3.02 -9.75
N VAL A 91 -2.36 -1.92 -10.19
CA VAL A 91 -2.35 -1.50 -11.60
C VAL A 91 -0.91 -1.20 -12.08
N VAL A 92 -0.11 -0.49 -11.28
CA VAL A 92 1.30 -0.21 -11.59
C VAL A 92 2.10 -1.52 -11.69
N ALA A 93 1.89 -2.47 -10.76
CA ALA A 93 2.56 -3.76 -10.79
C ALA A 93 2.21 -4.57 -12.05
N LEU A 94 0.94 -4.64 -12.41
CA LEU A 94 0.46 -5.30 -13.63
C LEU A 94 1.04 -4.63 -14.89
N LYS A 95 1.02 -3.30 -14.93
CA LYS A 95 1.58 -2.49 -16.03
C LYS A 95 3.06 -2.75 -16.22
N LYS A 96 3.84 -2.79 -15.13
CA LYS A 96 5.29 -3.05 -15.15
C LYS A 96 5.64 -4.33 -15.91
N TRP A 97 4.84 -5.37 -15.73
CA TRP A 97 5.05 -6.70 -16.34
C TRP A 97 4.22 -6.95 -17.60
N ASN A 98 3.51 -5.94 -18.10
CA ASN A 98 2.59 -6.05 -19.23
C ASN A 98 1.60 -7.22 -19.06
N ALA A 99 1.08 -7.38 -17.85
CA ALA A 99 0.16 -8.44 -17.45
C ALA A 99 -1.24 -7.85 -17.17
N GLY A 100 -2.28 -8.68 -17.31
CA GLY A 100 -3.63 -8.36 -16.85
C GLY A 100 -4.23 -7.08 -17.45
N THR A 101 -4.27 -6.96 -18.78
CA THR A 101 -4.78 -5.73 -19.46
C THR A 101 -6.20 -5.36 -19.02
N LYS A 102 -7.08 -6.35 -18.85
CA LYS A 102 -8.48 -6.11 -18.41
C LYS A 102 -8.53 -5.66 -16.96
N GLU A 103 -7.68 -6.24 -16.13
CA GLU A 103 -7.57 -5.93 -14.70
C GLU A 103 -7.03 -4.51 -14.52
N VAL A 104 -6.05 -4.11 -15.34
CA VAL A 104 -5.55 -2.73 -15.42
C VAL A 104 -6.66 -1.76 -15.81
N GLU A 105 -7.39 -2.02 -16.91
CA GLU A 105 -8.47 -1.14 -17.38
C GLU A 105 -9.56 -0.96 -16.29
N ARG A 106 -10.03 -2.06 -15.70
CA ARG A 106 -11.04 -2.02 -14.62
C ARG A 106 -10.55 -1.30 -13.37
N GLY A 107 -9.26 -1.44 -13.03
CA GLY A 107 -8.65 -0.74 -11.90
C GLY A 107 -8.60 0.77 -12.12
N LEU A 108 -8.24 1.21 -13.33
CA LEU A 108 -8.27 2.63 -13.70
C LEU A 108 -9.70 3.18 -13.69
N GLU A 109 -10.66 2.46 -14.28
CA GLU A 109 -12.08 2.84 -14.26
C GLU A 109 -12.60 2.97 -12.83
N PHE A 110 -12.19 2.07 -11.92
CA PHE A 110 -12.54 2.15 -10.51
C PHE A 110 -11.98 3.43 -9.86
N VAL A 111 -10.66 3.69 -10.01
CA VAL A 111 -10.02 4.88 -9.42
C VAL A 111 -10.69 6.14 -9.96
N ASP A 112 -10.90 6.21 -11.27
CA ASP A 112 -11.50 7.36 -11.94
C ASP A 112 -12.94 7.62 -11.49
N GLY A 113 -13.74 6.57 -11.33
CA GLY A 113 -15.15 6.65 -10.95
C GLY A 113 -15.40 6.84 -9.45
N ASN A 114 -14.44 6.51 -8.57
CA ASN A 114 -14.67 6.47 -7.12
C ASN A 114 -13.83 7.47 -6.31
N THR A 115 -12.79 8.08 -6.86
CA THR A 115 -11.90 8.99 -6.11
C THR A 115 -12.67 10.12 -5.42
N GLU A 116 -13.51 10.87 -6.14
CA GLU A 116 -14.28 12.00 -5.58
C GLU A 116 -15.18 11.54 -4.42
N LYS A 117 -15.87 10.39 -4.60
CA LYS A 117 -16.77 9.83 -3.59
C LYS A 117 -16.03 9.36 -2.34
N LEU A 118 -14.87 8.73 -2.51
CA LEU A 118 -14.11 8.14 -1.41
C LEU A 118 -13.28 9.18 -0.63
N LEU A 119 -12.90 10.28 -1.26
CA LEU A 119 -12.24 11.41 -0.58
C LEU A 119 -13.21 12.22 0.27
N GLY A 120 -14.49 12.30 -0.12
CA GLY A 120 -15.53 12.95 0.68
C GLY A 120 -15.22 14.41 1.02
N ASP A 121 -15.41 14.78 2.30
CA ASP A 121 -15.26 16.16 2.82
C ASP A 121 -13.80 16.54 3.19
N ASP A 122 -12.81 16.08 2.44
CA ASP A 122 -11.38 16.43 2.62
C ASP A 122 -10.77 16.05 4.00
N HIS A 123 -11.30 15.01 4.67
CA HIS A 123 -10.74 14.50 5.92
C HIS A 123 -10.22 13.08 5.72
N PHE A 124 -8.91 12.94 5.59
CA PHE A 124 -8.27 11.64 5.46
C PHE A 124 -7.08 11.49 6.43
N PRO A 125 -6.68 10.26 6.79
CA PRO A 125 -5.54 10.04 7.66
C PRO A 125 -4.22 10.55 7.05
N ARG A 126 -3.27 10.96 7.90
CA ARG A 126 -1.91 11.39 7.47
C ARG A 126 -1.25 10.41 6.49
N TRP A 127 -1.33 9.10 6.77
CA TRP A 127 -0.72 8.08 5.91
C TRP A 127 -1.29 8.13 4.49
N PHE A 128 -2.60 8.40 4.35
CA PHE A 128 -3.28 8.44 3.06
C PHE A 128 -2.88 9.69 2.29
N ALA A 129 -2.78 10.83 2.98
CA ALA A 129 -2.26 12.07 2.41
C ALA A 129 -0.84 11.93 1.85
N ILE A 130 -0.03 11.02 2.42
CA ILE A 130 1.32 10.71 1.91
C ILE A 130 1.26 9.71 0.75
N ILE A 131 0.59 8.57 0.95
CA ILE A 131 0.60 7.44 0.01
C ILE A 131 -0.15 7.76 -1.28
N PHE A 132 -1.39 8.25 -1.20
CA PHE A 132 -2.24 8.32 -2.38
C PHE A 132 -1.69 9.25 -3.47
N PRO A 133 -1.24 10.49 -3.16
CA PRO A 133 -0.61 11.34 -4.18
C PRO A 133 0.69 10.74 -4.72
N GLY A 134 1.49 10.08 -3.88
CA GLY A 134 2.71 9.43 -4.35
C GLY A 134 2.46 8.24 -5.28
N MET A 135 1.37 7.51 -5.07
CA MET A 135 0.93 6.46 -6.00
C MET A 135 0.41 7.03 -7.32
N ILE A 136 -0.24 8.20 -7.31
CA ILE A 136 -0.62 8.92 -8.54
C ILE A 136 0.63 9.32 -9.31
N ASP A 137 1.63 9.89 -8.63
CA ASP A 137 2.89 10.29 -9.26
C ASP A 137 3.59 9.07 -9.90
N LEU A 138 3.67 7.95 -9.16
CA LEU A 138 4.23 6.69 -9.67
C LEU A 138 3.45 6.14 -10.88
N ALA A 139 2.11 6.22 -10.86
CA ALA A 139 1.28 5.80 -11.99
C ALA A 139 1.58 6.62 -13.26
N HIS A 140 1.74 7.94 -13.11
CA HIS A 140 2.15 8.80 -14.21
C HIS A 140 3.56 8.48 -14.72
N GLU A 141 4.52 8.21 -13.81
CA GLU A 141 5.89 7.83 -14.17
C GLU A 141 5.94 6.57 -15.05
N VAL A 142 5.05 5.60 -14.82
CA VAL A 142 4.95 4.38 -15.64
C VAL A 142 4.03 4.51 -16.87
N GLY A 143 3.57 5.73 -17.17
CA GLY A 143 2.78 6.05 -18.36
C GLY A 143 1.31 5.61 -18.29
N LEU A 144 0.72 5.56 -17.09
CA LEU A 144 -0.73 5.41 -16.92
C LEU A 144 -1.38 6.80 -16.94
N GLU A 145 -2.47 6.93 -17.70
CA GLU A 145 -3.28 8.14 -17.72
C GLU A 145 -4.48 7.93 -16.79
N LEU A 146 -4.61 8.81 -15.79
CA LEU A 146 -5.73 8.82 -14.86
C LEU A 146 -6.70 9.93 -15.27
N ALA A 147 -7.97 9.59 -15.47
CA ALA A 147 -8.98 10.49 -16.01
C ALA A 147 -9.94 11.06 -14.94
N PHE A 148 -9.73 10.76 -13.65
CA PHE A 148 -10.57 11.31 -12.58
C PHE A 148 -10.77 12.81 -12.74
N PRO A 149 -12.00 13.31 -12.48
CA PRO A 149 -12.40 14.65 -12.87
C PRO A 149 -11.43 15.70 -12.32
N LYS A 150 -10.97 16.58 -13.21
CA LYS A 150 -10.25 17.82 -12.90
C LYS A 150 -11.14 18.82 -12.15
N GLN A 151 -11.84 18.42 -11.10
CA GLN A 151 -12.16 19.34 -10.01
C GLN A 151 -10.85 19.59 -9.28
N LEU A 152 -10.05 20.50 -9.84
CA LEU A 152 -8.77 21.03 -9.39
C LEU A 152 -8.72 21.45 -7.89
N GLY A 153 -9.81 21.36 -7.13
CA GLY A 153 -9.83 21.62 -5.70
C GLY A 153 -9.35 20.45 -4.85
N LEU A 154 -9.95 19.26 -5.01
CA LEU A 154 -9.71 18.10 -4.13
C LEU A 154 -8.30 17.52 -4.34
N SER A 155 -7.83 17.44 -5.58
CA SER A 155 -6.45 17.06 -5.88
C SER A 155 -5.46 18.09 -5.32
N MET A 156 -5.76 19.40 -5.38
CA MET A 156 -4.87 20.39 -4.77
C MET A 156 -4.87 20.31 -3.25
N ASN A 157 -6.00 19.97 -2.61
CA ASN A 157 -6.06 19.84 -1.15
C ASN A 157 -5.15 18.71 -0.66
N ILE A 158 -5.27 17.50 -1.24
CA ILE A 158 -4.42 16.38 -0.80
C ILE A 158 -2.94 16.57 -1.15
N TYR A 159 -2.61 17.14 -2.31
CA TYR A 159 -1.23 17.44 -2.64
C TYR A 159 -0.66 18.57 -1.78
N SER A 160 -1.46 19.58 -1.42
CA SER A 160 -1.07 20.63 -0.48
C SER A 160 -0.87 20.08 0.92
N GLU A 161 -1.73 19.16 1.36
CA GLU A 161 -1.56 18.49 2.64
C GLU A 161 -0.30 17.64 2.66
N ARG A 162 -0.06 16.84 1.61
CA ARG A 162 1.21 16.10 1.44
C ARG A 162 2.41 17.01 1.54
N GLN A 163 2.41 18.15 0.83
CA GLN A 163 3.53 19.09 0.89
C GLN A 163 3.74 19.64 2.30
N SER A 164 2.65 20.03 2.99
CA SER A 164 2.71 20.48 4.37
C SER A 164 3.27 19.40 5.30
N ILE A 165 2.86 18.14 5.12
CA ILE A 165 3.37 16.99 5.85
C ILE A 165 4.88 16.82 5.65
N LEU A 166 5.36 16.87 4.41
CA LEU A 166 6.78 16.73 4.08
C LEU A 166 7.63 17.86 4.69
N GLU A 167 7.12 19.09 4.70
CA GLU A 167 7.83 20.27 5.23
C GLU A 167 7.83 20.34 6.77
N THR A 168 6.84 19.72 7.42
CA THR A 168 6.65 19.83 8.88
C THR A 168 7.03 18.57 9.65
N GLU A 169 7.61 17.55 8.99
CA GLU A 169 7.95 16.25 9.60
C GLU A 169 8.76 16.41 10.91
N GLU A 170 9.76 17.30 10.93
CA GLU A 170 10.61 17.54 12.11
C GLU A 170 9.82 18.10 13.32
N LEU A 171 8.61 18.62 13.10
CA LEU A 171 7.77 19.25 14.13
C LEU A 171 6.80 18.29 14.80
N VAL A 172 6.58 17.09 14.23
CA VAL A 172 5.48 16.19 14.64
C VAL A 172 5.88 15.21 15.75
N GLY A 173 7.18 15.05 16.04
CA GLY A 173 7.69 14.17 17.09
C GLY A 173 7.30 12.70 16.89
N GLU A 174 7.16 11.93 17.97
CA GLU A 174 6.81 10.49 17.93
C GLU A 174 5.30 10.21 17.73
N GLN A 175 4.50 11.23 17.42
CA GLN A 175 3.03 11.08 17.31
C GLN A 175 2.60 10.24 16.10
N TYR A 176 3.42 10.21 15.05
CA TYR A 176 3.14 9.46 13.82
C TYR A 176 4.34 8.59 13.46
N PRO A 177 4.13 7.54 12.64
CA PRO A 177 5.23 6.84 12.00
C PRO A 177 6.11 7.84 11.25
N PRO A 178 7.45 7.71 11.33
CA PRO A 178 8.35 8.61 10.64
C PRO A 178 8.06 8.59 9.13
N LEU A 179 8.24 9.72 8.46
CA LEU A 179 7.97 9.84 7.01
C LEU A 179 8.69 8.76 6.18
N LEU A 180 9.91 8.38 6.60
CA LEU A 180 10.68 7.30 6.00
C LEU A 180 9.99 5.93 5.99
N SER A 181 8.97 5.71 6.81
CA SER A 181 8.15 4.48 6.78
C SER A 181 7.30 4.35 5.50
N TYR A 182 7.13 5.45 4.75
CA TYR A 182 6.44 5.52 3.46
C TYR A 182 7.43 5.66 2.29
N LEU A 183 8.65 5.16 2.45
CA LEU A 183 9.76 5.32 1.50
C LEU A 183 9.38 5.02 0.05
N GLU A 184 8.46 4.09 -0.17
CA GLU A 184 8.00 3.63 -1.48
C GLU A 184 7.35 4.72 -2.34
N VAL A 185 6.74 5.73 -1.70
CA VAL A 185 6.04 6.84 -2.35
C VAL A 185 6.75 8.19 -2.22
N LEU A 186 7.93 8.23 -1.58
CA LEU A 186 8.74 9.45 -1.49
C LEU A 186 9.61 9.57 -2.74
N THR A 187 9.04 10.03 -3.86
CA THR A 187 9.78 10.26 -5.10
C THR A 187 10.07 11.76 -5.35
N PRO A 188 11.27 12.11 -5.85
CA PRO A 188 12.43 11.24 -5.99
C PRO A 188 13.09 11.00 -4.63
N ALA A 189 13.21 9.72 -4.24
CA ALA A 189 14.07 9.35 -3.12
C ALA A 189 15.50 9.54 -3.61
N ASP A 190 16.17 10.61 -3.16
CA ASP A 190 17.58 10.76 -3.47
C ASP A 190 18.40 9.65 -2.78
N ASP A 191 19.63 9.44 -3.25
CA ASP A 191 20.47 8.37 -2.72
C ASP A 191 20.78 8.51 -1.23
N ASN A 192 20.70 9.72 -0.69
CA ASN A 192 20.94 9.97 0.72
C ASN A 192 19.78 9.45 1.57
N LEU A 193 18.53 9.65 1.11
CA LEU A 193 17.32 9.17 1.79
C LEU A 193 17.30 7.64 1.90
N ILE A 194 17.63 6.93 0.82
CA ILE A 194 17.72 5.46 0.82
C ILE A 194 18.84 4.98 1.74
N LYS A 195 20.02 5.61 1.71
CA LYS A 195 21.14 5.26 2.59
C LYS A 195 20.81 5.51 4.06
N GLU A 196 20.17 6.62 4.36
CA GLU A 196 19.70 6.94 5.71
C GLU A 196 18.71 5.90 6.22
N SER A 197 17.71 5.55 5.39
CA SER A 197 16.73 4.51 5.71
C SER A 197 17.39 3.18 6.06
N LEU A 198 18.34 2.72 5.22
CA LEU A 198 19.09 1.48 5.45
C LEU A 198 20.00 1.54 6.68
N THR A 199 20.57 2.70 6.98
CA THR A 199 21.54 2.84 8.08
C THR A 199 20.85 2.92 9.44
N LYS A 200 19.69 3.59 9.51
CA LYS A 200 19.00 3.88 10.76
C LYS A 200 17.83 2.94 11.07
N HIS A 201 17.21 2.35 10.05
CA HIS A 201 15.90 1.69 10.19
C HIS A 201 15.85 0.26 9.67
N LEU A 202 16.99 -0.33 9.31
CA LEU A 202 17.08 -1.75 8.97
C LEU A 202 17.01 -2.62 10.22
N SER A 203 15.91 -3.36 10.33
CA SER A 203 15.67 -4.34 11.38
C SER A 203 16.55 -5.59 11.23
N LEU A 204 16.67 -6.36 12.30
CA LEU A 204 17.44 -7.62 12.32
C LEU A 204 16.92 -8.66 11.32
N ASP A 205 15.64 -8.61 11.00
CA ASP A 205 14.98 -9.47 10.00
C ASP A 205 15.19 -8.99 8.56
N GLY A 206 15.88 -7.86 8.36
CA GLY A 206 16.11 -7.23 7.06
C GLY A 206 14.98 -6.33 6.57
N SER A 207 13.92 -6.14 7.36
CA SER A 207 12.82 -5.23 7.01
C SER A 207 13.19 -3.77 7.31
N LEU A 208 12.59 -2.85 6.55
CA LEU A 208 12.50 -1.43 6.90
C LEU A 208 11.14 -1.17 7.53
N PHE A 209 11.12 -0.69 8.77
CA PHE A 209 9.90 -0.36 9.52
C PHE A 209 8.86 -1.49 9.62
N HIS A 210 9.25 -2.74 9.38
CA HIS A 210 8.33 -3.88 9.19
C HIS A 210 7.30 -3.66 8.07
N SER A 211 7.61 -2.77 7.11
CA SER A 211 6.80 -2.47 5.92
C SER A 211 7.36 -3.24 4.71
N PRO A 212 6.63 -4.22 4.16
CA PRO A 212 7.05 -4.89 2.93
C PRO A 212 7.22 -3.93 1.76
N ALA A 213 6.32 -2.96 1.58
CA ALA A 213 6.41 -1.96 0.53
C ALA A 213 7.68 -1.10 0.61
N ALA A 214 7.99 -0.53 1.79
CA ALA A 214 9.20 0.27 1.99
C ALA A 214 10.47 -0.56 1.78
N THR A 215 10.46 -1.81 2.25
CA THR A 215 11.56 -2.76 2.07
C THR A 215 11.77 -3.08 0.59
N ALA A 216 10.69 -3.35 -0.15
CA ALA A 216 10.73 -3.61 -1.59
C ALA A 216 11.29 -2.41 -2.36
N ARG A 217 10.86 -1.18 -2.04
CA ARG A 217 11.40 0.03 -2.67
C ARG A 217 12.90 0.17 -2.44
N ALA A 218 13.34 0.03 -1.19
CA ALA A 218 14.76 0.15 -0.85
C ALA A 218 15.59 -0.92 -1.57
N PHE A 219 15.09 -2.16 -1.63
CA PHE A 219 15.74 -3.24 -2.35
C PHE A 219 15.84 -2.97 -3.86
N MET A 220 14.81 -2.42 -4.49
CA MET A 220 14.88 -2.02 -5.91
C MET A 220 15.91 -0.91 -6.12
N ALA A 221 15.89 0.12 -5.26
CA ALA A 221 16.80 1.26 -5.37
C ALA A 221 18.28 0.88 -5.17
N THR A 222 18.60 -0.07 -4.29
CA THR A 222 19.99 -0.51 -4.10
C THR A 222 20.55 -1.26 -5.30
N ARG A 223 19.70 -1.93 -6.09
CA ARG A 223 20.13 -2.79 -7.20
C ARG A 223 20.17 -2.07 -8.54
N GLU A 224 19.34 -1.05 -8.73
CA GLU A 224 19.52 -0.08 -9.81
C GLU A 224 20.94 0.51 -9.79
N ARG A 225 21.57 0.64 -8.61
CA ARG A 225 22.97 1.07 -8.45
C ARG A 225 24.01 0.04 -8.87
N GLU A 226 23.75 -1.25 -8.70
CA GLU A 226 24.70 -2.31 -9.10
C GLU A 226 24.73 -2.50 -10.62
N SER A 227 23.68 -2.03 -11.30
CA SER A 227 23.46 -2.22 -12.73
C SER A 227 23.82 -0.98 -13.57
N ALA A 228 24.16 0.15 -12.94
CA ALA A 228 24.53 1.43 -13.56
C ALA A 228 26.04 1.70 -13.47
#